data_AF-A0A660RGV4-F1
#
_entry.id   AF-A0A660RGV4-F1
#
_cell.length_a   1.000
_cell.length_b   1.000
_cell.length_c   1.000
_cell.angle_alpha   90.00
_cell.angle_beta   90.00
_cell.angle_gamma   90.00
#
_symmetry.space_group_name_H-M   'P 1'
#
loop_
_entity.id
_entity.type
_entity.pdbx_description
1 polymer ?
#
loop_
_entity_poly.entity_id
_entity_poly.type
_entity_poly.pdbx_seq_one_letter_code
_entity_poly.pdbx_strand_id
1 'polypeptide(L)'
;MWNDRLNRILDGEEKFDESDENLKNELRIYKRIIEVYSMKLDYRPSDNLKDKILKKIEKRRKLPILIFSTAGITALFLILFFQFFFTSSPNLSPTIAEIPNKVKLNEGSVASFSNDLVEVLKTIELVSDGF
;
A
#
# COMPACT_ATOMS: atom_id res chain seq x y z
N MET A 1 4.92 -54.21 6.84
CA MET A 1 6.26 -54.26 7.47
C MET A 1 7.36 -53.78 6.53
N TRP A 2 7.54 -54.39 5.34
CA TRP A 2 8.60 -53.97 4.41
C TRP A 2 8.33 -52.58 3.76
N ASN A 3 7.08 -52.28 3.38
CA ASN A 3 6.67 -50.93 2.93
C ASN A 3 6.89 -49.84 3.99
N ASP A 4 6.72 -50.19 5.27
CA ASP A 4 6.88 -49.24 6.37
C ASP A 4 8.34 -48.81 6.52
N ARG A 5 9.28 -49.73 6.24
CA ARG A 5 10.71 -49.44 6.26
C ARG A 5 11.13 -48.53 5.11
N LEU A 6 10.61 -48.76 3.90
CA LEU A 6 10.84 -47.89 2.75
C LEU A 6 10.36 -46.46 3.03
N ASN A 7 9.13 -46.31 3.56
CA ASN A 7 8.58 -45.00 3.92
C ASN A 7 9.45 -44.26 4.94
N ARG A 8 9.88 -44.94 6.01
CA ARG A 8 10.77 -44.35 7.01
C ARG A 8 12.10 -43.86 6.44
N ILE A 9 12.65 -44.56 5.44
CA ILE A 9 13.87 -44.12 4.75
C ILE A 9 13.60 -42.89 3.88
N LEU A 10 12.44 -42.84 3.20
CA LEU A 10 12.03 -41.69 2.40
C LEU A 10 11.74 -40.44 3.24
N ASP A 11 11.18 -40.63 4.43
CA ASP A 11 10.92 -39.59 5.43
C ASP A 11 12.20 -39.15 6.18
N GLY A 12 13.31 -39.87 5.98
CA GLY A 12 14.61 -39.57 6.60
C GLY A 12 14.75 -40.06 8.05
N GLU A 13 13.83 -40.89 8.53
CA GLU A 13 13.83 -41.46 9.88
C GLU A 13 14.81 -42.63 10.05
N GLU A 14 15.15 -43.32 8.95
CA GLU A 14 16.09 -44.45 8.94
C GLU A 14 17.17 -44.25 7.86
N LYS A 15 18.42 -44.58 8.19
CA LYS A 15 19.53 -44.53 7.22
C LYS A 15 19.43 -45.70 6.26
N PHE A 16 19.67 -45.43 4.98
CA PHE A 16 19.73 -46.46 3.95
C PHE A 16 20.91 -47.40 4.18
N ASP A 17 20.63 -48.70 4.21
CA ASP A 17 21.63 -49.76 4.24
C ASP A 17 21.83 -50.29 2.82
N GLU A 18 23.05 -50.15 2.30
CA GLU A 18 23.41 -50.54 0.92
C GLU A 18 23.43 -52.06 0.69
N SER A 19 23.40 -52.87 1.76
CA SER A 19 23.45 -54.33 1.67
C SER A 19 22.15 -54.99 1.22
N ASP A 20 21.01 -54.29 1.29
CA ASP A 20 19.69 -54.81 0.90
C ASP A 20 19.38 -54.50 -0.58
N GLU A 21 19.65 -55.46 -1.46
CA GLU A 21 19.44 -55.31 -2.91
C GLU A 21 17.97 -55.07 -3.30
N ASN A 22 17.01 -55.64 -2.57
CA ASN A 22 15.59 -55.46 -2.85
C ASN A 22 15.17 -54.02 -2.53
N LEU A 23 15.58 -53.52 -1.37
CA LEU A 23 15.30 -52.15 -0.93
C LEU A 23 15.93 -51.12 -1.86
N LYS A 24 17.15 -51.39 -2.33
CA LYS A 24 17.86 -50.57 -3.33
C LYS A 24 17.11 -50.47 -4.66
N ASN A 25 16.55 -51.58 -5.14
CA ASN A 25 15.83 -51.60 -6.40
C ASN A 25 14.52 -50.79 -6.29
N GLU A 26 13.81 -50.90 -5.18
CA GLU A 26 12.58 -50.13 -4.96
C GLU A 26 12.84 -48.63 -4.79
N LEU A 27 13.89 -48.25 -4.06
CA LEU A 27 14.32 -46.84 -3.97
C LEU A 27 14.63 -46.26 -5.35
N ARG A 28 15.23 -47.06 -6.25
CA ARG A 28 15.50 -46.64 -7.63
C ARG A 28 14.20 -46.43 -8.42
N ILE A 29 13.22 -47.32 -8.27
CA ILE A 29 11.90 -47.19 -8.91
C ILE A 29 11.19 -45.94 -8.38
N TYR A 30 11.16 -45.77 -7.06
CA TYR A 30 10.55 -44.63 -6.39
C TYR A 30 11.19 -43.29 -6.82
N LYS A 31 12.52 -43.23 -6.85
CA LYS A 31 13.25 -42.06 -7.34
C LYS A 31 12.87 -41.70 -8.78
N ARG A 32 12.75 -42.70 -9.66
CA ARG A 32 12.30 -42.50 -11.05
C ARG A 32 10.85 -42.00 -11.12
N ILE A 33 9.96 -42.50 -10.26
CA ILE A 33 8.58 -42.01 -10.17
C ILE A 33 8.57 -40.54 -9.76
N ILE A 34 9.32 -40.17 -8.71
CA ILE A 34 9.46 -38.77 -8.28
C ILE A 34 9.97 -37.89 -9.41
N GLU A 35 10.99 -38.34 -10.14
CA GLU A 35 11.56 -37.60 -11.25
C GLU A 35 10.54 -37.36 -12.38
N VAL A 36 9.76 -38.39 -12.75
CA VAL A 36 8.69 -38.24 -13.75
C VAL A 36 7.58 -37.32 -13.24
N TYR A 37 7.22 -37.40 -11.96
CA TYR A 37 6.23 -36.53 -11.35
C TYR A 37 6.72 -35.08 -11.25
N SER A 38 7.99 -34.86 -10.91
CA SER A 38 8.58 -33.51 -10.82
C SER A 38 8.64 -32.85 -12.18
N MET A 39 8.94 -33.61 -13.25
CA MET A 39 8.85 -33.12 -14.63
C MET A 39 7.43 -32.68 -15.02
N LYS A 40 6.40 -33.40 -14.55
CA LYS A 40 4.99 -32.98 -14.74
C LYS A 40 4.63 -31.73 -13.94
N LEU A 41 5.29 -31.52 -12.81
CA LEU A 41 5.08 -30.40 -11.91
C LEU A 41 5.95 -29.18 -12.24
N ASP A 42 6.87 -29.27 -13.21
CA ASP A 42 7.63 -28.12 -13.74
C ASP A 42 6.70 -27.24 -14.60
N TYR A 43 5.68 -26.71 -13.96
CA TYR A 43 4.76 -25.76 -14.56
C TYR A 43 5.50 -24.45 -14.80
N ARG A 44 5.87 -24.23 -16.05
CA ARG A 44 6.34 -22.92 -16.52
C ARG A 44 5.15 -22.11 -17.00
N PRO A 45 4.67 -21.12 -16.21
CA PRO A 45 3.61 -20.25 -16.69
C PRO A 45 4.09 -19.53 -17.95
N SER A 46 3.19 -19.40 -18.94
CA SER A 46 3.47 -18.58 -20.11
C SER A 46 3.72 -17.14 -19.67
N ASP A 47 4.56 -16.41 -20.42
CA ASP A 47 4.89 -15.02 -20.07
C ASP A 47 3.63 -14.15 -20.03
N ASN A 48 2.65 -14.43 -20.89
CA ASN A 48 1.32 -13.82 -20.85
C ASN A 48 0.58 -14.02 -19.51
N LEU A 49 0.72 -15.18 -18.87
CA LEU A 49 0.09 -15.44 -17.58
C LEU A 49 0.83 -14.71 -16.46
N LYS A 50 2.17 -14.68 -16.51
CA LYS A 50 2.99 -13.92 -15.56
C LYS A 50 2.60 -12.44 -15.58
N ASP A 51 2.49 -11.86 -16.77
CA ASP A 51 2.11 -10.46 -16.95
C ASP A 51 0.70 -10.16 -16.44
N LYS A 52 -0.26 -11.06 -16.67
CA LYS A 52 -1.62 -10.93 -16.12
C LYS A 52 -1.63 -10.94 -14.59
N ILE A 53 -0.84 -11.81 -13.98
CA ILE A 53 -0.72 -11.91 -12.52
C ILE A 53 -0.08 -10.65 -11.96
N LEU A 54 1.04 -10.19 -12.55
CA LEU A 54 1.73 -8.97 -12.15
C LEU A 54 0.82 -7.74 -12.23
N LYS A 55 0.12 -7.56 -13.36
CA LYS A 55 -0.87 -6.47 -13.52
C LYS A 55 -1.98 -6.53 -12.49
N LYS A 56 -2.46 -7.73 -12.13
CA LYS A 56 -3.51 -7.90 -11.12
C LYS A 56 -3.01 -7.54 -9.72
N ILE A 57 -1.78 -7.90 -9.39
CA ILE A 57 -1.13 -7.55 -8.11
C ILE A 57 -0.93 -6.04 -8.02
N GLU A 58 -0.38 -5.43 -9.08
CA GLU A 58 -0.13 -4.00 -9.13
C GLU A 58 -1.43 -3.19 -9.01
N LYS A 59 -2.48 -3.60 -9.72
CA LYS A 59 -3.81 -2.98 -9.59
C LYS A 59 -4.36 -3.10 -8.17
N ARG A 60 -4.25 -4.27 -7.53
CA ARG A 60 -4.69 -4.46 -6.13
C ARG A 60 -3.93 -3.59 -5.14
N ARG A 61 -2.65 -3.32 -5.39
CA ARG A 61 -1.84 -2.44 -4.54
C ARG A 61 -2.22 -0.96 -4.71
N LYS A 62 -2.51 -0.52 -5.94
CA LYS A 62 -2.82 0.90 -6.22
C LYS A 62 -4.26 1.30 -5.89
N LEU A 63 -5.21 0.37 -6.00
CA LEU A 63 -6.64 0.62 -5.74
C LEU A 63 -6.94 1.24 -4.35
N PRO A 64 -6.46 0.71 -3.21
CA PRO A 64 -6.78 1.27 -1.91
C PRO A 64 -6.24 2.70 -1.76
N ILE A 65 -5.01 2.95 -2.22
CA ILE A 65 -4.39 4.29 -2.16
C ILE A 65 -5.23 5.32 -2.93
N LEU A 66 -5.70 4.92 -4.12
CA LEU A 66 -6.53 5.78 -4.96
C LEU A 66 -7.91 6.04 -4.31
N ILE A 67 -8.52 5.01 -3.71
CA ILE A 67 -9.80 5.16 -3.00
C ILE A 67 -9.66 6.07 -1.78
N PHE A 68 -8.64 5.85 -0.94
CA PHE A 68 -8.43 6.66 0.27
C PHE A 68 -8.07 8.12 -0.05
N SER A 69 -7.23 8.35 -1.06
CA SER A 69 -6.91 9.71 -1.49
C SER A 69 -8.14 10.43 -2.04
N THR A 70 -8.90 9.79 -2.92
CA THR A 70 -10.13 10.39 -3.48
C THR A 70 -11.16 10.66 -2.39
N ALA A 71 -11.39 9.70 -1.48
CA ALA A 71 -12.29 9.87 -0.35
C ALA A 71 -11.86 11.03 0.56
N GLY A 72 -10.57 11.12 0.90
CA GLY A 72 -10.02 12.21 1.71
C GLY A 72 -10.21 13.59 1.05
N ILE A 73 -9.91 13.70 -0.25
CA ILE A 73 -10.12 14.94 -1.01
C ILE A 73 -11.60 15.31 -1.03
N THR A 74 -12.49 14.37 -1.33
CA THR A 74 -13.94 14.64 -1.36
C THR A 74 -14.50 15.05 0.00
N ALA A 75 -14.03 14.45 1.09
CA ALA A 75 -14.43 14.81 2.45
C ALA A 75 -13.94 16.22 2.81
N LEU A 76 -12.70 16.59 2.46
CA LEU A 76 -12.17 17.94 2.66
C LEU A 76 -13.04 18.98 1.94
N PHE A 77 -13.34 18.74 0.66
CA PHE A 77 -14.20 19.65 -0.12
C PHE A 77 -15.61 19.75 0.46
N LEU A 78 -16.17 18.65 0.95
CA LEU A 78 -17.48 18.65 1.57
C LEU A 78 -17.48 19.47 2.87
N ILE A 79 -16.46 19.32 3.72
CA ILE A 79 -16.31 20.10 4.96
C ILE A 79 -16.18 21.60 4.64
N LEU A 80 -15.34 21.95 3.67
CA LEU A 80 -15.17 23.35 3.25
C LEU A 80 -16.46 23.93 2.65
N PHE A 81 -17.18 23.14 1.85
CA PHE A 81 -18.48 23.53 1.30
C PHE A 81 -19.50 23.78 2.42
N PHE A 82 -19.60 22.88 3.40
CA PHE A 82 -20.49 23.07 4.55
C PHE A 82 -20.11 24.29 5.38
N GLN A 83 -18.82 24.51 5.65
CA GLN A 83 -18.34 25.71 6.37
C GLN A 83 -18.65 27.00 5.61
N PHE A 84 -18.50 27.01 4.29
CA PHE A 84 -18.73 28.20 3.47
C PHE A 84 -20.21 28.55 3.33
N PHE A 85 -21.09 27.54 3.17
CA PHE A 85 -22.52 27.77 2.90
C PHE A 85 -23.43 27.68 4.12
N PHE A 86 -23.05 26.92 5.17
CA PHE A 86 -23.92 26.68 6.34
C PHE A 86 -23.42 27.31 7.64
N THR A 87 -22.21 27.87 7.69
CA THR A 87 -21.82 28.75 8.80
C THR A 87 -22.49 30.11 8.59
N SER A 88 -23.77 30.18 8.96
CA SER A 88 -24.46 31.45 9.16
C SER A 88 -23.63 32.31 10.11
N SER A 89 -23.45 33.58 9.75
CA SER A 89 -22.78 34.59 10.58
C SER A 89 -23.16 34.43 12.04
N PRO A 90 -22.23 34.47 13.01
CA PRO A 90 -22.64 34.66 14.40
C PRO A 90 -23.44 35.97 14.40
N ASN A 91 -24.71 35.90 14.81
CA ASN A 91 -25.55 37.07 15.00
C ASN A 91 -24.72 38.10 15.78
N LEU A 92 -24.28 39.18 15.12
CA LEU A 92 -23.78 40.35 15.83
C LEU A 92 -24.99 40.86 16.62
N SER A 93 -25.00 40.56 17.92
CA SER A 93 -25.98 41.13 18.85
C SER A 93 -25.99 42.65 18.67
N PRO A 94 -27.15 43.29 18.47
CA PRO A 94 -27.25 44.74 18.29
C PRO A 94 -27.16 45.45 19.65
N THR A 95 -26.21 45.07 20.50
CA THR A 95 -25.98 45.69 21.82
C THR A 95 -24.75 46.60 21.82
N ILE A 96 -24.05 46.71 20.69
CA ILE A 96 -22.94 47.65 20.52
C ILE A 96 -23.35 48.70 19.48
N ALA A 97 -24.47 49.35 19.75
CA ALA A 97 -24.89 50.57 19.06
C ALA A 97 -24.77 51.76 20.02
N GLU A 98 -23.69 51.84 20.79
CA GLU A 98 -23.29 53.08 21.50
C GLU A 98 -21.88 52.93 22.10
N ILE A 99 -20.84 53.19 21.31
CA ILE A 99 -19.57 53.71 21.85
C ILE A 99 -19.15 54.86 20.93
N PRO A 100 -19.26 56.12 21.39
CA PRO A 100 -18.85 57.26 20.59
C PRO A 100 -17.31 57.33 20.56
N ASN A 101 -16.78 57.12 19.37
CA ASN A 101 -15.73 57.93 18.75
C ASN A 101 -14.61 58.44 19.69
N LYS A 102 -13.48 57.70 19.76
CA LYS A 102 -12.10 58.22 19.94
C LYS A 102 -11.11 57.07 20.20
N VAL A 103 -10.52 56.46 19.17
CA VAL A 103 -9.12 55.98 19.21
C VAL A 103 -8.56 55.98 17.79
N LYS A 104 -7.38 56.58 17.64
CA LYS A 104 -6.64 56.81 16.38
C LYS A 104 -6.42 55.53 15.57
N LEU A 105 -6.68 55.60 14.27
CA LEU A 105 -6.19 54.62 13.30
C LEU A 105 -4.65 54.66 13.28
N ASN A 106 -4.00 53.58 13.70
CA ASN A 106 -2.64 53.29 13.26
C ASN A 106 -2.77 52.46 11.98
N GLU A 107 -2.48 53.08 10.83
CA GLU A 107 -2.36 52.44 9.51
C GLU A 107 -1.09 51.56 9.40
N GLY A 108 -0.85 50.69 10.39
CA GLY A 108 0.44 50.02 10.57
C GLY A 108 0.46 48.51 10.45
N SER A 109 -0.66 47.81 10.28
CA SER A 109 -0.67 46.33 10.44
C SER A 109 -1.41 45.52 9.37
N VAL A 110 -1.65 46.08 8.18
CA VAL A 110 -2.28 45.33 7.05
C VAL A 110 -1.25 44.72 6.09
N ALA A 111 0.06 44.82 6.34
CA ALA A 111 1.07 44.33 5.40
C ALA A 111 2.10 43.41 6.08
N SER A 112 1.77 42.13 6.29
CA SER A 112 2.79 41.08 6.39
C SER A 112 2.32 39.63 6.22
N PHE A 113 1.07 39.34 5.85
CA PHE A 113 0.60 37.94 5.74
C PHE A 113 0.64 37.32 4.33
N SER A 114 1.19 38.01 3.32
CA SER A 114 1.19 37.50 1.94
C SER A 114 2.54 37.10 1.36
N ASN A 115 3.68 37.46 1.98
CA ASN A 115 4.99 37.14 1.39
C ASN A 115 5.52 35.77 1.85
N ASP A 116 5.28 35.36 3.09
CA ASP A 116 5.74 34.06 3.62
C ASP A 116 5.13 32.86 2.88
N LEU A 117 3.84 32.93 2.53
CA LEU A 117 3.17 31.84 1.82
C LEU A 117 3.69 31.69 0.39
N VAL A 118 4.01 32.81 -0.27
CA VAL A 118 4.59 32.80 -1.61
C VAL A 118 6.03 32.27 -1.57
N GLU A 119 6.80 32.59 -0.54
CA GLU A 119 8.16 32.12 -0.37
C GLU A 119 8.22 30.61 -0.03
N VAL A 120 7.27 30.12 0.79
CA VAL A 120 7.11 28.68 1.05
C VAL A 120 6.72 27.92 -0.22
N LEU A 121 5.76 28.43 -1.00
CA LEU A 121 5.37 27.81 -2.28
C LEU A 121 6.55 27.76 -3.27
N LYS A 122 7.31 28.85 -3.36
CA LYS A 122 8.47 28.95 -4.24
C LYS A 122 9.62 28.02 -3.80
N THR A 123 9.79 27.81 -2.50
CA THR A 123 10.78 26.88 -1.96
C THR A 123 10.40 25.43 -2.22
N ILE A 124 9.11 25.09 -2.11
CA ILE A 124 8.59 23.74 -2.43
C ILE A 124 8.75 23.44 -3.92
N GLU A 125 8.47 24.41 -4.79
CA GLU A 125 8.63 24.26 -6.24
C GLU A 125 10.11 24.07 -6.62
N LEU A 126 11.04 24.78 -5.95
CA LEU A 126 12.48 24.65 -6.18
C LEU A 126 13.06 23.29 -5.71
N VAL A 127 12.51 22.72 -4.63
CA VAL A 127 12.92 21.39 -4.12
C VAL A 127 12.32 20.26 -4.96
N SER A 128 11.19 20.49 -5.63
CA SER A 128 10.55 19.49 -6.50
C SER A 128 11.27 19.29 -7.83
N ASP A 129 12.10 20.24 -8.28
CA ASP A 129 12.72 20.22 -9.61
C ASP A 129 14.19 19.77 -9.62
N GLY A 130 14.69 19.21 -8.51
CA GLY A 130 16.02 18.61 -8.49
C GLY A 130 16.36 17.84 -7.22
N PHE A 131 16.09 16.53 -7.23
CA PHE A 131 16.99 15.43 -6.84
C PHE A 131 16.28 14.08 -7.05
#